data_AF-A0AAU5P7N8-F1
#
_entry.id   AF-A0AAU5P7N8-F1
#
_cell.length_a   1.000
_cell.length_b   1.000
_cell.length_c   1.000
_cell.angle_alpha   90.00
_cell.angle_beta   90.00
_cell.angle_gamma   90.00
#
_symmetry.space_group_name_H-M   'P 1'
#
loop_
_entity.id
_entity.type
_entity.pdbx_description
1 polymer ?
#
loop_
_entity_poly.entity_id
_entity_poly.type
_entity_poly.pdbx_seq_one_letter_code
_entity_poly.pdbx_strand_id
1 'polypeptide(L)' 'MGQRAQAAGGCLTAVLGAGVGLAVWSYGVRDRFHRFEASPDWSVLYAELPLAVLGGVMVSLGAWALVQRAR' A
#
# COMPACT_ATOMS: atom_id res chain seq x y z
N MET A 1 -7.36 17.48 18.18
CA MET A 1 -8.48 17.16 17.26
C MET A 1 -9.56 16.40 18.01
N GLY A 2 -10.82 16.50 17.60
CA GLY A 2 -11.87 15.59 18.10
C GLY A 2 -11.59 14.13 17.68
N GLN A 3 -12.02 13.17 18.50
CA GLN A 3 -11.76 11.73 18.31
C GLN A 3 -12.19 11.22 16.91
N ARG A 4 -13.31 11.76 16.38
CA ARG A 4 -13.82 11.46 15.03
C ARG A 4 -12.90 11.96 13.91
N ALA A 5 -12.34 13.15 14.04
CA ALA A 5 -11.43 13.71 13.04
C ALA A 5 -10.11 12.92 12.99
N GLN A 6 -9.65 12.42 14.14
CA GLN A 6 -8.46 11.56 14.20
C GLN A 6 -8.72 10.18 13.57
N ALA A 7 -9.89 9.58 13.82
CA ALA A 7 -10.29 8.34 13.17
C ALA A 7 -10.39 8.50 11.65
N ALA A 8 -11.04 9.58 11.18
CA ALA A 8 -11.13 9.89 9.76
C ALA A 8 -9.73 10.10 9.12
N GLY A 9 -8.82 10.80 9.80
CA GLY A 9 -7.45 10.98 9.35
C GLY A 9 -6.68 9.68 9.22
N GLY A 10 -6.84 8.75 10.17
CA GLY A 10 -6.25 7.42 10.10
C GLY A 10 -6.80 6.60 8.91
N CYS A 11 -8.12 6.60 8.70
CA CYS A 11 -8.73 5.92 7.57
C CYS A 11 -8.25 6.48 6.22
N LEU A 12 -8.20 7.82 6.07
CA LEU A 12 -7.69 8.46 4.86
C LEU A 12 -6.23 8.10 4.60
N THR A 13 -5.40 8.11 5.65
CA THR A 13 -3.99 7.74 5.55
C THR A 13 -3.82 6.28 5.12
N ALA A 14 -4.64 5.37 5.64
CA ALA A 14 -4.63 3.97 5.22
C ALA A 14 -5.01 3.82 3.74
N VAL A 15 -6.06 4.51 3.27
CA VAL A 15 -6.47 4.48 1.87
C VAL A 15 -5.38 5.03 0.95
N LEU A 16 -4.75 6.15 1.32
CA LEU A 16 -3.63 6.71 0.57
C LEU A 16 -2.44 5.73 0.53
N GLY A 17 -2.11 5.12 1.66
CA GLY A 17 -1.05 4.12 1.74
C GLY A 17 -1.31 2.90 0.87
N ALA A 18 -2.52 2.36 0.88
CA ALA A 18 -2.92 1.29 -0.02
C ALA A 18 -2.76 1.68 -1.49
N GLY A 19 -3.20 2.90 -1.85
CA GLY A 19 -3.06 3.45 -3.20
C GLY A 19 -1.61 3.59 -3.65
N VAL A 20 -0.73 4.09 -2.77
CA VAL A 20 0.72 4.18 -3.04
C VAL A 20 1.33 2.79 -3.21
N GLY A 21 1.01 1.85 -2.32
CA GLY A 21 1.46 0.46 -2.44
C GLY A 21 1.06 -0.17 -3.77
N LEU A 22 -0.18 0.05 -4.20
CA LEU A 22 -0.69 -0.41 -5.49
C LEU A 22 -0.01 0.28 -6.69
N ALA A 23 0.26 1.58 -6.60
CA ALA A 23 0.99 2.33 -7.63
C ALA A 23 2.44 1.85 -7.77
N VAL A 24 3.11 1.53 -6.66
CA VAL A 24 4.45 0.96 -6.67
C VAL A 24 4.43 -0.45 -7.28
N TRP A 25 3.45 -1.28 -6.90
CA TRP A 25 3.32 -2.61 -7.50
C TRP A 25 3.03 -2.54 -9.01
N SER A 26 2.19 -1.60 -9.46
CA SER A 26 1.84 -1.46 -10.88
C SER A 26 2.99 -0.93 -11.74
N TYR A 27 4.06 -0.41 -11.13
CA TYR A 27 5.27 -0.06 -11.86
C TYR A 27 5.89 -1.30 -12.49
N GLY A 28 6.08 -1.27 -13.82
CA GLY A 28 6.61 -2.41 -14.58
C GLY A 28 5.64 -3.58 -14.74
N VAL A 29 4.33 -3.40 -14.46
CA VAL A 29 3.33 -4.47 -14.54
C VAL A 29 3.30 -5.16 -15.91
N ARG A 30 3.53 -4.44 -17.01
CA ARG A 30 3.55 -4.99 -18.37
C ARG A 30 4.64 -6.05 -18.56
N ASP A 31 5.84 -5.81 -18.05
CA ASP A 31 6.95 -6.77 -18.09
C ASP A 31 6.63 -8.01 -17.22
N ARG A 32 6.05 -7.77 -16.04
CA ARG A 32 5.69 -8.83 -15.10
C ARG A 32 4.61 -9.76 -15.67
N PHE A 33 3.59 -9.21 -16.34
CA PHE A 33 2.56 -9.99 -17.03
C PHE A 33 3.09 -10.69 -18.28
N HIS A 34 3.99 -10.07 -19.03
CA HIS A 34 4.63 -10.74 -20.18
C HIS A 34 5.42 -11.98 -19.72
N ARG A 35 6.14 -11.89 -18.59
CA ARG A 35 6.82 -13.06 -17.99
C ARG A 35 5.83 -14.11 -17.46
N PHE A 36 4.71 -13.67 -16.88
CA PHE A 36 3.65 -14.56 -16.42
C PHE A 36 3.03 -15.39 -17.55
N GLU A 37 2.86 -14.79 -18.74
CA GLU A 37 2.33 -15.51 -19.91
C GLU A 37 3.32 -16.56 -20.45
N ALA A 38 4.63 -16.30 -20.32
CA ALA A 38 5.68 -17.26 -20.66
C ALA A 38 5.84 -18.37 -19.59
N SER A 39 5.63 -18.06 -18.31
CA SER A 39 5.63 -19.01 -17.20
C SER A 39 4.75 -18.48 -16.05
N PRO A 40 3.62 -19.15 -15.74
CA PRO A 40 2.68 -18.63 -14.75
C PRO A 40 3.27 -18.61 -13.34
N ASP A 41 3.60 -17.41 -12.85
CA ASP A 41 4.03 -17.18 -11.46
C ASP A 41 2.93 -16.49 -10.65
N TRP A 42 2.12 -17.30 -9.96
CA TRP A 42 1.01 -16.85 -9.12
C TRP A 42 1.45 -16.01 -7.92
N SER A 43 2.73 -16.03 -7.55
CA SER A 43 3.28 -15.22 -6.45
C SER A 43 3.11 -13.72 -6.71
N VAL A 44 3.19 -13.30 -7.97
CA VAL A 44 3.04 -11.90 -8.38
C VAL A 44 1.68 -11.32 -7.96
N LEU A 45 0.63 -12.13 -8.06
CA LEU A 45 -0.74 -11.72 -7.74
C LEU A 45 -1.10 -11.98 -6.28
N TYR A 46 -0.68 -13.12 -5.72
CA TYR A 46 -1.12 -13.53 -4.39
C TYR A 46 -0.16 -13.17 -3.25
N ALA A 47 1.12 -12.90 -3.56
CA ALA A 47 2.10 -12.46 -2.57
C ALA A 47 2.48 -11.00 -2.78
N GLU A 48 3.01 -10.64 -3.96
CA GLU A 48 3.57 -9.30 -4.18
C GLU A 48 2.53 -8.19 -4.10
N LEU A 49 1.35 -8.39 -4.71
CA LEU A 49 0.29 -7.37 -4.70
C LEU A 49 -0.25 -7.13 -3.28
N PRO A 50 -0.65 -8.16 -2.51
CA PRO A 50 -1.05 -7.97 -1.11
C PRO A 50 0.06 -7.37 -0.26
N LEU A 51 1.31 -7.82 -0.43
CA LEU A 51 2.45 -7.27 0.30
C LEU A 51 2.68 -5.80 0.00
N ALA A 52 2.57 -5.39 -1.26
CA ALA A 52 2.74 -3.99 -1.65
C ALA A 52 1.63 -3.10 -1.07
N VAL A 53 0.37 -3.55 -1.14
CA VAL A 53 -0.77 -2.82 -0.58
C VAL A 53 -0.67 -2.73 0.94
N LEU A 54 -0.47 -3.85 1.64
CA LEU A 54 -0.33 -3.86 3.09
C LEU A 54 0.90 -3.08 3.55
N GLY A 55 2.02 -3.23 2.83
CA GLY A 55 3.24 -2.45 3.07
C GLY A 55 2.98 -0.95 2.96
N GLY A 56 2.30 -0.50 1.91
CA GLY A 56 1.92 0.90 1.72
C GLY A 56 1.03 1.44 2.84
N VAL A 57 0.04 0.66 3.29
CA VAL A 57 -0.81 1.00 4.45
C VAL A 57 0.02 1.14 5.72
N MET A 58 0.84 0.13 6.03
CA MET A 58 1.66 0.10 7.25
C MET A 58 2.66 1.25 7.30
N VAL A 59 3.34 1.54 6.19
CA VAL A 59 4.30 2.65 6.10
C VAL A 59 3.59 4.00 6.29
N SER A 60 2.44 4.19 5.65
CA SER A 60 1.71 5.46 5.73
C SER A 60 1.13 5.71 7.11
N LEU A 61 0.54 4.68 7.74
CA LEU A 61 0.06 4.76 9.11
C LEU A 61 1.21 4.95 10.11
N GLY A 62 2.33 4.26 9.90
CA GLY A 62 3.54 4.44 10.71
C GLY A 62 4.07 5.86 10.63
N ALA A 63 4.20 6.42 9.42
CA ALA A 63 4.60 7.80 9.21
C ALA A 63 3.63 8.79 9.87
N TRP A 64 2.33 8.59 9.72
CA TRP A 64 1.33 9.44 10.36
C TRP A 64 1.36 9.36 11.88
N ALA A 65 1.53 8.16 12.45
CA ALA A 65 1.69 7.97 13.89
C ALA A 65 2.96 8.66 14.42
N LEU A 66 4.07 8.62 13.66
CA LEU A 66 5.30 9.34 14.00
C LEU A 66 5.09 10.86 13.97
N VAL A 67 4.42 11.39 12.95
CA VAL A 67 4.08 12.81 12.86
C VAL A 67 3.16 13.24 14.01
N GLN A 68 2.17 12.42 14.37
CA GLN A 68 1.26 12.68 15.48
C GLN A 68 1.98 12.62 16.84
N ARG A 69 2.99 11.75 16.98
CA ARG A 69 3.82 11.67 18.19
C ARG A 69 4.78 12.85 18.33
N ALA A 70 5.22 13.42 17.21
CA ALA A 70 6.15 14.55 17.17
C ALA A 70 5.48 15.92 17.31
N ARG A 71 4.14 15.98 17.26
CA ARG A 71 3.31 17.17 17.48
C ARG A 71 2.86 17.26 18.92
#